data_AF-A0A5K7ZSI0-F1
#
_entry.id   AF-A0A5K7ZSI0-F1
#
_cell.length_a   1.000
_cell.length_b   1.000
_cell.length_c   1.000
_cell.angle_alpha   90.00
_cell.angle_beta   90.00
_cell.angle_gamma   90.00
#
_symmetry.space_group_name_H-M   'P 1'
#
loop_
_entity.id
_entity.type
_entity.pdbx_description
1 polymer ?
#
loop_
_entity_poly.entity_id
_entity_poly.type
_entity_poly.pdbx_seq_one_letter_code
_entity_poly.pdbx_strand_id
1 'polypeptide(L)'
;MKVQDYCKAMQAEVRAWKEKLEAMKKVTDSYGTEQKEKILPLVGQLEQEVTSAQMRVQQLETECPSDWSPMKNEIDDLFGTIGSSVDRAWRDLSPGEVGG
;
A
#
# COMPACT_ATOMS: atom_id res chain seq x y z
N MET A 1 -12.23 16.05 11.84
CA MET A 1 -11.10 16.01 10.89
C MET A 1 -11.51 16.75 9.63
N LYS A 2 -10.63 17.57 9.03
CA LYS A 2 -10.91 18.19 7.71
C LYS A 2 -10.52 17.21 6.60
N VAL A 3 -11.27 17.20 5.49
CA VAL A 3 -10.99 16.35 4.33
C VAL A 3 -9.57 16.53 3.80
N GLN A 4 -9.05 17.77 3.81
CA GLN A 4 -7.67 18.06 3.40
C GLN A 4 -6.62 17.40 4.29
N ASP A 5 -6.82 17.39 5.61
CA ASP A 5 -5.88 16.77 6.55
C ASP A 5 -5.91 15.25 6.41
N TYR A 6 -7.09 14.68 6.17
CA TYR A 6 -7.26 13.26 5.86
C TYR A 6 -6.55 12.87 4.57
N CYS A 7 -6.80 13.59 3.46
CA CYS A 7 -6.17 13.29 2.19
C CYS A 7 -4.64 13.39 2.26
N LYS A 8 -4.10 14.36 3.01
CA LYS A 8 -2.65 14.46 3.25
C LYS A 8 -2.09 13.25 4.00
N ALA A 9 -2.78 12.78 5.04
CA ALA A 9 -2.37 11.59 5.79
C ALA A 9 -2.38 10.35 4.89
N MET A 10 -3.48 10.14 4.15
CA MET A 10 -3.62 9.01 3.24
C MET A 10 -2.59 9.05 2.09
N GLN A 11 -2.27 10.24 1.56
CA GLN A 11 -1.20 10.39 0.57
C GLN A 11 0.17 10.04 1.14
N ALA A 12 0.43 10.34 2.41
CA ALA A 12 1.68 9.95 3.08
C ALA A 12 1.78 8.43 3.22
N GLU A 13 0.69 7.76 3.60
CA GLU A 13 0.63 6.30 3.69
C GLU A 13 0.85 5.63 2.32
N VAL A 14 0.19 6.12 1.26
CA VAL A 14 0.43 5.64 -0.11
C VAL A 14 1.90 5.77 -0.50
N ARG A 15 2.55 6.89 -0.19
CA ARG A 15 3.98 7.08 -0.47
C ARG A 15 4.83 6.07 0.30
N ALA A 16 4.54 5.85 1.58
CA ALA A 16 5.25 4.86 2.39
C ALA A 16 5.11 3.44 1.82
N TRP A 17 3.93 3.05 1.34
CA TRP A 17 3.76 1.74 0.68
C TRP A 17 4.51 1.64 -0.63
N LYS A 18 4.52 2.69 -1.47
CA LYS A 18 5.33 2.68 -2.70
C LYS A 18 6.81 2.51 -2.40
N GLU A 19 7.33 3.21 -1.41
CA GLU A 19 8.72 3.07 -0.97
C GLU A 19 9.01 1.65 -0.47
N LYS A 20 8.08 1.06 0.30
CA LYS A 20 8.19 -0.31 0.80
C LYS A 20 8.14 -1.35 -0.33
N LEU A 21 7.26 -1.18 -1.32
CA LEU A 21 7.18 -2.05 -2.50
C LEU A 21 8.46 -1.95 -3.36
N GLU A 22 9.01 -0.75 -3.55
CA GLU A 22 10.29 -0.57 -4.22
C GLU A 22 11.45 -1.21 -3.45
N ALA A 23 11.43 -1.12 -2.11
CA ALA A 23 12.39 -1.85 -1.27
C ALA A 23 12.22 -3.37 -1.41
N MET A 24 10.99 -3.88 -1.55
CA MET A 24 10.75 -5.31 -1.78
C MET A 24 11.40 -5.75 -3.08
N LYS A 25 11.19 -5.03 -4.18
CA LYS A 25 11.80 -5.35 -5.48
C LYS A 25 13.32 -5.48 -5.36
N LYS A 26 13.97 -4.51 -4.71
CA LYS A 26 15.43 -4.52 -4.46
C LYS A 26 15.88 -5.70 -3.62
N VAL A 27 15.13 -6.06 -2.56
CA VAL A 27 15.42 -7.27 -1.76
C VAL A 27 15.29 -8.51 -2.64
N THR A 28 14.22 -8.57 -3.44
CA THR A 28 14.00 -9.67 -4.38
C THR A 28 15.13 -9.81 -5.39
N ASP A 29 15.76 -8.70 -5.83
CA ASP A 29 16.90 -8.73 -6.75
C ASP A 29 18.09 -9.54 -6.22
N SER A 30 18.23 -9.66 -4.89
CA SER A 30 19.25 -10.49 -4.25
C SER A 30 18.91 -11.99 -4.21
N TYR A 31 17.66 -12.38 -4.52
CA TYR A 31 17.20 -13.76 -4.44
C TYR A 31 17.49 -14.57 -5.71
N GLY A 32 17.45 -15.90 -5.56
CA GLY A 32 17.45 -16.83 -6.69
C GLY A 32 16.21 -16.66 -7.57
N THR A 33 16.31 -17.12 -8.83
CA THR A 33 15.26 -16.98 -9.85
C THR A 33 13.91 -17.52 -9.40
N GLU A 34 13.89 -18.67 -8.70
CA GLU A 34 12.63 -19.30 -8.26
C GLU A 34 11.87 -18.45 -7.22
N GLN A 35 12.58 -17.83 -6.27
CA GLN A 35 11.96 -16.94 -5.29
C GLN A 35 11.46 -15.65 -5.96
N LYS A 36 12.25 -15.09 -6.88
CA LYS A 36 11.86 -13.89 -7.66
C LYS A 36 10.55 -14.10 -8.40
N GLU A 37 10.41 -15.22 -9.09
CA GLU A 37 9.19 -15.54 -9.87
C GLU A 37 7.94 -15.65 -9.00
N LYS A 38 8.07 -16.00 -7.72
CA LYS A 38 6.95 -16.06 -6.77
C LYS A 38 6.58 -14.70 -6.19
N ILE A 39 7.57 -13.84 -5.96
CA ILE A 39 7.39 -12.56 -5.25
C ILE A 39 7.00 -11.42 -6.20
N LEU A 40 7.63 -11.34 -7.37
CA LEU A 40 7.41 -10.22 -8.31
C LEU A 40 5.94 -10.05 -8.73
N PRO A 41 5.16 -11.13 -8.99
CA PRO A 41 3.73 -10.99 -9.28
C PRO A 41 2.94 -10.38 -8.12
N LEU A 42 3.25 -10.77 -6.88
CA LEU A 42 2.62 -10.22 -5.68
C LEU A 42 2.95 -8.73 -5.51
N VAL A 43 4.22 -8.35 -5.69
CA VAL A 43 4.62 -6.93 -5.63
C VAL A 43 3.89 -6.13 -6.70
N GLY A 44 3.82 -6.62 -7.94
CA GLY A 44 3.10 -5.96 -9.02
C GLY A 44 1.60 -5.79 -8.74
N GLN A 45 0.96 -6.78 -8.12
CA GLN A 45 -0.43 -6.67 -7.68
C GLN A 45 -0.60 -5.56 -6.64
N LEU A 46 0.24 -5.53 -5.60
CA LEU A 46 0.18 -4.52 -4.56
C LEU A 46 0.42 -3.11 -5.09
N GLU A 47 1.29 -2.95 -6.10
CA GLU A 47 1.48 -1.65 -6.76
C GLU A 47 0.22 -1.14 -7.45
N GLN A 48 -0.55 -2.03 -8.08
CA GLN A 48 -1.84 -1.69 -8.68
C GLN A 48 -2.85 -1.28 -7.61
N GLU A 49 -2.93 -2.02 -6.51
CA GLU A 49 -3.83 -1.70 -5.41
C GLU A 49 -3.49 -0.35 -4.75
N VAL A 50 -2.20 -0.10 -4.47
CA VAL A 50 -1.71 1.18 -3.94
C VAL A 50 -2.01 2.34 -4.90
N THR A 51 -1.91 2.10 -6.21
CA THR A 51 -2.24 3.10 -7.23
C THR A 51 -3.74 3.40 -7.25
N SER A 52 -4.58 2.38 -7.16
CA SER A 52 -6.04 2.53 -7.04
C SER A 52 -6.43 3.35 -5.80
N ALA A 53 -5.83 3.02 -4.65
CA ALA A 53 -6.02 3.76 -3.40
C ALA A 53 -5.60 5.23 -3.54
N GLN A 54 -4.47 5.50 -4.20
CA GLN A 54 -4.04 6.86 -4.49
C GLN A 54 -5.08 7.65 -5.31
N MET A 55 -5.62 7.03 -6.36
CA MET A 55 -6.64 7.67 -7.20
C MET A 55 -7.89 8.00 -6.39
N ARG A 56 -8.32 7.11 -5.49
CA ARG A 56 -9.51 7.34 -4.66
C ARG A 56 -9.31 8.51 -3.68
N VAL A 57 -8.12 8.63 -3.09
CA VAL A 57 -7.76 9.78 -2.23
C VAL A 57 -7.70 11.08 -3.03
N GLN A 58 -7.12 11.06 -4.23
CA GLN A 58 -7.08 12.24 -5.11
C GLN A 58 -8.47 12.68 -5.56
N GLN A 59 -9.36 11.72 -5.83
CA GLN A 59 -10.75 12.01 -6.16
C GLN A 59 -11.45 12.68 -4.97
N LEU A 60 -11.31 12.15 -3.76
CA LEU A 60 -11.87 12.77 -2.55
C LEU A 60 -11.34 14.19 -2.32
N GLU A 61 -10.03 14.41 -2.52
CA GLU A 61 -9.42 15.73 -2.38
C GLU A 61 -9.94 16.72 -3.44
N THR A 62 -10.18 16.26 -4.66
CA THR A 62 -10.62 17.09 -5.80
C THR A 62 -12.11 17.41 -5.71
N GLU A 63 -12.95 16.40 -5.45
CA GLU A 63 -14.40 16.55 -5.41
C GLU A 63 -14.88 17.28 -4.14
N CYS A 64 -14.12 17.17 -3.04
CA CYS A 64 -14.36 17.85 -1.76
C CYS A 64 -15.87 17.90 -1.39
N PRO A 65 -16.57 16.75 -1.36
CA PRO A 65 -18.01 16.72 -1.15
C PRO A 65 -18.34 17.16 0.28
N SER A 66 -19.54 17.74 0.46
CA SER A 66 -19.98 18.21 1.78
C SER A 66 -20.14 17.06 2.78
N ASP A 67 -20.59 15.89 2.32
CA ASP A 67 -20.52 14.63 3.06
C ASP A 67 -19.57 13.67 2.33
N TRP A 68 -18.42 13.44 2.95
CA TRP A 68 -17.37 12.55 2.46
C TRP A 68 -17.28 11.26 3.29
N SER A 69 -18.16 11.06 4.27
CA SER A 69 -18.15 9.90 5.16
C SER A 69 -18.18 8.56 4.39
N PRO A 70 -18.98 8.40 3.32
CA PRO A 70 -18.97 7.17 2.52
C PRO A 70 -17.62 6.91 1.85
N MET A 71 -17.02 7.93 1.23
CA MET A 71 -15.71 7.80 0.58
C MET A 71 -14.61 7.54 1.60
N LYS A 72 -14.68 8.17 2.77
CA LYS A 72 -13.76 7.92 3.88
C LYS A 72 -13.77 6.44 4.27
N ASN A 73 -14.94 5.86 4.48
CA ASN A 73 -15.04 4.45 4.89
C ASN A 73 -14.45 3.52 3.82
N GLU A 74 -14.74 3.79 2.55
CA GLU A 74 -14.18 3.02 1.43
C GLU A 74 -12.64 3.12 1.37
N ILE A 75 -12.09 4.33 1.54
CA ILE A 75 -10.65 4.56 1.56
C ILE A 75 -10.03 3.87 2.78
N ASP A 76 -10.63 3.99 3.97
CA ASP A 76 -10.12 3.34 5.18
C ASP A 76 -10.08 1.82 5.04
N ASP A 77 -11.11 1.20 4.46
CA ASP A 77 -11.16 -0.25 4.21
C ASP A 77 -10.10 -0.70 3.18
N LEU A 78 -9.95 0.08 2.09
CA LEU A 78 -8.90 -0.15 1.09
C LEU A 78 -7.52 -0.06 1.74
N PHE A 79 -7.29 0.96 2.55
CA PHE A 79 -6.01 1.20 3.20
C PHE A 79 -5.68 0.12 4.23
N GLY A 80 -6.66 -0.32 5.02
CA GLY A 80 -6.49 -1.44 5.95
C GLY A 80 -6.12 -2.75 5.24
N THR A 81 -6.74 -3.00 4.09
CA THR A 81 -6.47 -4.20 3.26
C THR A 81 -5.07 -4.14 2.67
N ILE A 82 -4.72 -3.03 2.01
CA ILE A 82 -3.42 -2.84 1.35
C ILE A 82 -2.30 -2.87 2.37
N GLY A 83 -2.42 -2.13 3.47
CA GLY A 83 -1.42 -2.10 4.54
C GLY A 83 -1.14 -3.49 5.09
N SER A 84 -2.19 -4.27 5.37
CA SER A 84 -2.06 -5.66 5.83
C SER A 84 -1.35 -6.56 4.82
N SER A 85 -1.67 -6.41 3.54
CA SER A 85 -1.07 -7.21 2.46
C SER A 85 0.39 -6.84 2.19
N VAL A 86 0.73 -5.55 2.16
CA VAL A 86 2.11 -5.06 2.06
C VAL A 86 2.93 -5.53 3.26
N ASP A 87 2.40 -5.44 4.48
CA ASP A 87 3.10 -5.91 5.67
C ASP A 87 3.32 -7.42 5.69
N ARG A 88 2.33 -8.20 5.24
CA ARG A 88 2.47 -9.65 5.09
C ARG A 88 3.55 -9.99 4.05
N ALA A 89 3.48 -9.39 2.87
CA ALA A 89 4.48 -9.61 1.82
C ALA A 89 5.89 -9.28 2.32
N TRP A 90 6.07 -8.20 3.08
CA TRP A 90 7.36 -7.84 3.67
C TRP A 90 7.89 -8.88 4.66
N ARG A 91 7.01 -9.40 5.52
CA ARG A 91 7.37 -10.45 6.49
C ARG A 91 7.75 -11.75 5.80
N ASP A 92 7.03 -12.13 4.76
CA ASP A 92 7.33 -13.34 3.98
C ASP A 92 8.64 -13.20 3.20
N LEU A 93 9.01 -11.97 2.84
CA LEU A 93 10.29 -11.65 2.21
C LEU A 93 11.46 -11.72 3.18
N SER A 94 11.33 -11.18 4.38
CA SER A 94 12.42 -11.16 5.36
C SER A 94 12.56 -12.56 5.96
N PRO A 95 13.66 -13.31 5.73
CA PRO A 95 13.82 -14.63 6.31
C PRO A 95 14.03 -14.49 7.83
N GLY A 96 12.92 -14.55 8.58
CA GLY A 96 12.83 -14.82 10.01
C GLY A 96 13.69 -14.00 10.98
N GLU A 97 13.17 -12.88 11.48
CA GLU A 97 13.34 -12.52 12.90
C GLU A 97 12.16 -13.04 13.73
N VAL A 98 11.89 -14.34 13.64
CA VAL A 98 11.07 -15.06 14.62
C VAL A 98 11.94 -16.08 15.34
N GLY A 99 12.97 -15.57 16.03
CA GLY A 99 13.61 -16.27 17.15
C GLY A 99 13.01 -15.73 18.44
N GLY A 100 12.38 -16.60 19.23
CA GLY A 100 11.85 -16.29 20.55
C GLY A 100 12.91 -16.15 21.63
#